data_AF-A0A1S9LYI6-F1
#
_entry.id   AF-A0A1S9LYI6-F1
#
_cell.length_a   1.000
_cell.length_b   1.000
_cell.length_c   1.000
_cell.angle_alpha   90.00
_cell.angle_beta   90.00
_cell.angle_gamma   90.00
#
_symmetry.space_group_name_H-M   'P 1'
#
loop_
_entity.id
_entity.type
_entity.pdbx_description
1 polymer ?
#
loop_
_entity_poly.entity_id
_entity_poly.type
_entity_poly.pdbx_seq_one_letter_code
_entity_poly.pdbx_strand_id
1 'polypeptide(L)' 'KAECCENCEKTTQLQIHHIGTVRNANRQSIMNKSTKVLCKDCHRKITNQQIHDIRKNRTIRINS' A
#
# COMPACT_ATOMS: atom_id res chain seq x y z
N LYS A 1 5.49 -8.68 -22.76
CA LYS A 1 6.26 -8.63 -21.49
C LYS A 1 5.33 -9.20 -20.42
N ALA A 2 5.68 -10.30 -19.75
CA ALA A 2 4.83 -10.85 -18.69
C ALA A 2 4.88 -9.90 -17.48
N GLU A 3 3.74 -9.61 -16.87
CA GLU A 3 3.71 -8.85 -15.61
C GLU A 3 4.40 -9.69 -14.52
N CYS A 4 5.19 -9.05 -13.66
CA CYS A 4 5.86 -9.68 -12.52
C CYS A 4 5.60 -8.85 -11.26
N CYS A 5 5.67 -9.51 -10.11
CA CYS A 5 5.59 -8.85 -8.82
C CYS A 5 6.73 -7.83 -8.69
N GLU A 6 6.40 -6.57 -8.50
CA GLU A 6 7.38 -5.48 -8.34
C GLU A 6 8.25 -5.61 -7.08
N ASN A 7 7.90 -6.51 -6.16
CA ASN A 7 8.62 -6.72 -4.90
C ASN A 7 9.46 -8.00 -4.85
N CYS A 8 9.12 -9.03 -5.63
CA CYS A 8 9.83 -10.32 -5.55
C CYS A 8 9.90 -11.09 -6.87
N GLU A 9 9.58 -10.44 -7.99
CA GLU A 9 9.70 -10.95 -9.36
C GLU A 9 8.89 -12.23 -9.68
N LYS A 10 8.15 -12.78 -8.72
CA LYS A 10 7.18 -13.85 -8.97
C LYS A 10 6.22 -13.44 -10.08
N THR A 11 5.98 -14.33 -11.03
CA THR A 11 5.07 -14.12 -12.16
C THR A 11 3.69 -14.75 -11.93
N THR A 12 3.51 -15.47 -10.83
CA THR A 12 2.26 -16.17 -10.49
C THR A 12 1.49 -15.44 -9.39
N GLN A 13 0.16 -15.57 -9.43
CA GLN A 13 -0.77 -15.05 -8.41
C GLN A 13 -0.61 -13.54 -8.16
N LEU A 14 -0.54 -12.78 -9.24
CA LEU A 14 -0.41 -11.32 -9.23
C LEU A 14 -1.75 -10.63 -8.92
N GLN A 15 -1.66 -9.50 -8.23
CA GLN A 15 -2.77 -8.66 -7.80
C GLN A 15 -2.38 -7.18 -7.87
N ILE A 16 -3.35 -6.33 -8.15
CA ILE A 16 -3.17 -4.88 -8.16
C ILE A 16 -3.26 -4.34 -6.74
N HIS A 17 -2.14 -3.81 -6.23
CA HIS A 17 -2.05 -3.11 -4.96
C HIS A 17 -2.22 -1.61 -5.17
N HIS A 18 -3.07 -0.97 -4.35
CA HIS A 18 -3.31 0.47 -4.44
C HIS A 18 -2.41 1.20 -3.43
N ILE A 19 -1.50 2.05 -3.91
CA ILE A 19 -0.53 2.78 -3.06
C ILE A 19 -1.18 4.04 -2.48
N GLY A 20 -2.21 3.84 -1.64
CA GLY A 20 -2.79 4.87 -0.78
C GLY A 20 -3.38 6.12 -1.48
N THR A 21 -3.85 7.04 -0.64
CA THR A 21 -4.44 8.34 -1.03
C THR A 21 -3.46 9.43 -0.62
N VAL A 22 -2.96 10.22 -1.58
CA VAL A 22 -2.09 11.36 -1.29
C VAL A 22 -2.97 12.57 -0.99
N ARG A 23 -2.73 13.28 0.11
CA ARG A 23 -3.42 14.54 0.37
C ARG A 23 -2.71 15.67 -0.37
N ASN A 24 -3.47 16.51 -1.07
CA ASN A 24 -2.88 17.72 -1.66
C ASN A 24 -2.56 18.77 -0.59
N ALA A 25 -1.97 19.89 -1.03
CA ALA A 25 -1.69 21.05 -0.18
C ALA A 25 -2.93 21.56 0.58
N ASN A 26 -4.14 21.34 0.05
CA ASN A 26 -5.41 21.70 0.66
C ASN A 26 -5.98 20.62 1.59
N ARG A 27 -5.19 19.61 1.96
CA ARG A 27 -5.57 18.45 2.80
C ARG A 27 -6.72 17.61 2.21
N GLN A 28 -7.10 17.82 0.96
CA GLN A 28 -8.09 17.00 0.27
C GLN A 28 -7.42 15.71 -0.18
N SER A 29 -8.09 14.58 0.07
CA SER A 29 -7.65 13.27 -0.39
C SER A 29 -7.71 13.23 -1.92
N ILE A 30 -6.58 13.43 -2.59
CA ILE A 30 -6.47 13.11 -4.00
C ILE A 30 -6.18 11.61 -4.05
N MET A 31 -7.09 10.85 -4.65
CA MET A 31 -6.84 9.45 -4.95
C MET A 31 -5.74 9.39 -6.00
N ASN A 32 -4.49 9.37 -5.55
CA ASN A 32 -3.38 9.06 -6.44
C ASN A 32 -3.50 7.55 -6.70
N LYS A 33 -4.13 7.18 -7.82
CA LYS A 33 -4.32 5.80 -8.27
C LYS A 33 -2.99 5.18 -8.73
N SER A 34 -1.90 5.45 -8.03
CA SER A 34 -0.65 4.74 -8.26
C SER A 34 -0.86 3.30 -7.80
N THR A 35 -0.86 2.39 -8.77
CA THR A 35 -1.03 0.96 -8.55
C THR A 35 0.29 0.25 -8.71
N LYS A 36 0.49 -0.81 -7.92
CA LYS A 36 1.62 -1.75 -8.06
C LYS A 36 1.12 -3.15 -8.35
N VAL A 37 1.83 -3.89 -9.18
CA VAL A 37 1.57 -5.31 -9.40
C VAL A 37 2.36 -6.12 -8.36
N LEU A 38 1.66 -6.83 -7.48
CA LEU A 38 2.26 -7.63 -6.42
C LEU A 38 1.72 -9.05 -6.44
N CYS A 39 2.56 -10.04 -6.10
CA CYS A 39 2.05 -11.37 -5.78
C CYS A 39 1.23 -11.35 -4.48
N LYS A 40 0.31 -12.31 -4.32
CA LYS A 40 -0.56 -12.45 -3.14
C LYS A 40 0.18 -12.33 -1.80
N ASP A 41 1.38 -12.91 -1.70
CA ASP A 41 2.19 -12.87 -0.48
C ASP A 41 2.67 -11.44 -0.18
N CYS A 42 3.21 -10.74 -1.19
CA CYS A 42 3.68 -9.37 -1.05
C CYS A 42 2.52 -8.42 -0.81
N HIS A 43 1.40 -8.62 -1.50
CA HIS A 43 0.18 -7.86 -1.30
C HIS A 43 -0.29 -7.91 0.17
N ARG A 44 -0.34 -9.11 0.75
CA ARG A 44 -0.72 -9.30 2.16
C ARG A 44 0.28 -8.65 3.13
N LYS A 45 1.59 -8.80 2.89
CA LYS A 45 2.63 -8.19 3.75
C LYS A 45 2.51 -6.67 3.78
N ILE A 46 2.40 -6.03 2.61
CA ILE A 46 2.32 -4.57 2.52
C ILE A 46 1.01 -4.05 3.14
N THR A 47 -0.11 -4.73 2.88
CA THR A 47 -1.41 -4.36 3.48
C THR A 47 -1.36 -4.44 5.00
N ASN A 48 -0.80 -5.51 5.56
CA ASN A 48 -0.63 -5.67 7.01
C ASN A 48 0.28 -4.60 7.60
N GLN A 49 1.37 -4.24 6.91
CA GLN A 49 2.27 -3.17 7.33
C GLN A 49 1.54 -1.83 7.37
N GLN A 50 0.77 -1.48 6.34
CA GLN A 50 -0.04 -0.26 6.32
C GLN A 50 -1.03 -0.19 7.49
N ILE A 51 -1.74 -1.29 7.77
CA ILE A 51 -2.67 -1.36 8.91
C ILE A 51 -1.91 -1.17 10.23
N HIS A 52 -0.76 -1.82 10.39
CA HIS A 52 0.07 -1.68 11.57
C HIS A 52 0.56 -0.23 11.77
N ASP A 53 1.05 0.41 10.70
CA ASP A 53 1.53 1.80 10.74
C ASP A 53 0.40 2.78 11.07
N ILE A 54 -0.80 2.57 10.53
CA ILE A 54 -2.00 3.34 10.88
C ILE A 54 -2.30 3.19 12.38
N ARG A 55 -2.27 1.97 12.92
CA ARG A 55 -2.51 1.71 14.34
C ARG A 55 -1.44 2.39 15.21
N LYS A 56 -0.17 2.25 14.86
CA LYS A 56 0.95 2.87 15.60
C LYS A 56 0.84 4.40 15.61
N ASN A 57 0.53 5.02 14.47
CA ASN A 57 0.35 6.47 14.38
C ASN A 57 -0.91 6.97 15.14
N ARG A 58 -1.97 6.16 15.20
CA ARG A 58 -3.15 6.49 16.01
C ARG A 58 -2.83 6.47 17.50
N THR A 59 -2.05 5.49 17.97
CA THR A 59 -1.63 5.42 19.38
C THR A 59 -0.74 6.60 19.78
N ILE A 60 0.18 7.03 18.91
CA ILE A 60 1.04 8.20 19.18
C ILE A 60 0.20 9.46 19.34
N ARG A 61 -0.79 9.70 18.48
CA ARG A 61 -1.66 10.88 18.56
C ARG A 61 -2.61 10.92 19.76
N ILE A 62 -2.96 9.76 20.33
CA ILE A 62 -3.83 9.70 21.52
C ILE A 62 -3.04 9.97 22.80
N ASN A 63 -1.75 9.62 22.81
CA ASN A 63 -0.84 9.82 23.94
C ASN A 63 0.03 11.09 23.82
N SER A 64 -0.28 11.99 22.88
CA SER A 64 0.37 13.30 22.73
C SER A 64 -0.50 14.42 23.28
#